data_AF-A0A0F9MKB7-F1
#
_entry.id   AF-A0A0F9MKB7-F1
#
_cell.length_a   1.000
_cell.length_b   1.000
_cell.length_c   1.000
_cell.angle_alpha   90.00
_cell.angle_beta   90.00
_cell.angle_gamma   90.00
#
_symmetry.space_group_name_H-M   'P 1'
#
loop_
_entity.id
_entity.type
_entity.pdbx_description
1 polymer ?
#
loop_
_entity_poly.entity_id
_entity_poly.type
_entity_poly.pdbx_seq_one_letter_code
_entity_poly.pdbx_strand_id
1 'polypeptide(L)' 'MHKLVSPNFILALIFVLVGLAMFSVIVWRQLGGNEALFLIIGHTAAWIEFIAIFYFRKKPPAN' A
#
# COMPACT_ATOMS: atom_id res chain seq x y z
N MET A 1 13.19 7.33 20.91
CA MET A 1 13.23 8.35 19.85
C MET A 1 12.42 7.86 18.66
N HIS A 2 11.19 8.34 18.48
CA HIS A 2 10.51 8.18 17.20
C HIS A 2 11.32 8.96 16.16
N LYS A 3 11.91 8.27 15.17
CA LYS A 3 12.47 8.96 14.00
C LYS A 3 11.33 9.78 13.42
N LEU A 4 11.51 11.11 13.33
CA LEU A 4 10.62 11.97 12.56
C LEU A 4 10.47 11.32 11.19
N VAL A 5 9.23 11.02 10.82
CA VAL A 5 8.90 10.47 9.51
C VAL A 5 9.47 11.41 8.47
N SER A 6 10.44 10.93 7.69
CA SER A 6 11.13 11.75 6.69
C SER A 6 10.12 12.30 5.68
N PRO A 7 10.25 13.56 5.20
CA PRO A 7 9.42 14.08 4.12
C PRO A 7 9.36 13.15 2.88
N ASN A 8 10.48 12.46 2.58
CA ASN A 8 10.54 11.50 1.48
C ASN A 8 9.63 10.28 1.72
N PHE A 9 9.45 9.87 2.97
CA PHE A 9 8.52 8.80 3.32
C PHE A 9 7.07 9.25 3.14
N ILE A 10 6.76 10.50 3.52
CA ILE A 10 5.42 11.07 3.31
C ILE A 10 5.10 11.13 1.82
N LEU A 11 6.05 11.58 0.99
CA LEU A 11 5.89 11.60 -0.46
C LEU A 11 5.70 10.19 -1.05
N ALA A 12 6.48 9.21 -0.60
CA ALA A 12 6.33 7.82 -1.01
C ALA A 12 4.96 7.25 -0.61
N LEU A 13 4.46 7.58 0.59
CA LEU A 13 3.15 7.15 1.06
C LEU A 13 2.03 7.77 0.22
N ILE A 14 2.11 9.07 -0.09
CA ILE A 14 1.15 9.75 -0.98
C ILE A 14 1.13 9.07 -2.35
N PHE A 15 2.30 8.78 -2.93
CA PHE A 15 2.39 8.11 -4.23
C PHE A 15 1.70 6.73 -4.23
N VAL A 16 1.94 5.91 -3.19
CA VAL A 16 1.30 4.60 -3.05
C VAL A 16 -0.22 4.73 -2.90
N LEU A 17 -0.70 5.68 -2.08
CA LEU A 17 -2.15 5.90 -1.89
C LEU A 17 -2.83 6.33 -3.20
N VAL A 18 -2.20 7.21 -3.98
CA VAL A 18 -2.71 7.62 -5.29
C VAL A 18 -2.76 6.44 -6.26
N GLY A 19 -1.71 5.61 -6.30
CA GLY A 19 -1.67 4.40 -7.11
C GLY A 19 -2.79 3.41 -6.76
N LEU A 20 -3.03 3.18 -5.46
CA LEU A 20 -4.11 2.33 -4.97
C LEU A 20 -5.50 2.88 -5.31
N ALA A 21 -5.68 4.20 -5.23
CA ALA A 21 -6.94 4.83 -5.61
C ALA A 21 -7.21 4.67 -7.11
N MET A 22 -6.21 4.90 -7.96
CA MET A 22 -6.32 4.70 -9.40
C MET A 22 -6.62 3.24 -9.75
N PHE A 23 -5.89 2.29 -9.15
CA PHE A 23 -6.15 0.86 -9.29
C PHE A 23 -7.60 0.51 -8.95
N SER A 24 -8.09 1.01 -7.81
CA SER A 24 -9.45 0.74 -7.35
C SER A 24 -10.51 1.24 -8.33
N VAL A 25 -10.32 2.45 -8.88
CA VAL A 25 -11.23 3.00 -9.91
C VAL A 25 -11.23 2.16 -11.17
N ILE A 26 -10.05 1.72 -11.64
CA ILE A 26 -9.92 0.91 -12.85
C ILE A 26 -10.60 -0.46 -12.65
N VAL A 27 -10.29 -1.14 -11.55
CA VAL A 27 -10.85 -2.45 -11.22
C VAL A 27 -12.36 -2.38 -11.06
N TRP A 28 -12.86 -1.36 -10.35
CA TRP A 28 -14.30 -1.15 -10.17
C TRP A 28 -15.02 -0.97 -11.51
N ARG A 29 -14.41 -0.22 -12.44
CA ARG A 29 -14.98 0.00 -13.77
C ARG A 29 -14.93 -1.22 -14.67
N GLN A 30 -13.91 -2.08 -14.55
CA GLN A 30 -13.73 -3.23 -15.43
C GLN A 30 -14.49 -4.48 -14.98
N LEU A 31 -14.44 -4.79 -13.68
CA LEU A 31 -15.04 -6.02 -13.14
C LEU A 31 -16.40 -5.74 -12.50
N GLY A 32 -16.50 -4.65 -11.73
CA GLY A 32 -17.68 -4.36 -10.91
C GLY A 32 -18.00 -5.45 -9.86
N GLY A 33 -19.05 -5.20 -9.07
CA GLY A 33 -19.61 -6.20 -8.15
C GLY A 33 -18.62 -6.78 -7.12
N ASN A 34 -18.86 -8.03 -6.72
CA ASN A 34 -18.11 -8.68 -5.64
C ASN A 34 -16.66 -9.01 -6.03
N GLU A 35 -16.42 -9.31 -7.31
CA GLU A 35 -15.08 -9.64 -7.82
C GLU A 35 -14.15 -8.43 -7.75
N ALA A 36 -14.65 -7.24 -8.13
CA ALA A 36 -13.91 -6.00 -7.95
C ALA A 36 -13.59 -5.72 -6.48
N LEU A 37 -14.56 -5.89 -5.58
CA LEU A 37 -14.34 -5.68 -4.14
C LEU A 37 -13.26 -6.61 -3.59
N PHE A 38 -13.33 -7.90 -3.92
CA PHE A 38 -12.35 -8.88 -3.48
C PHE A 38 -10.93 -8.51 -3.94
N LEU A 39 -10.78 -8.14 -5.22
CA LEU A 39 -9.49 -7.77 -5.77
C LEU A 39 -8.94 -6.47 -5.14
N ILE A 40 -9.80 -5.45 -4.97
CA ILE A 40 -9.41 -4.18 -4.34
C ILE A 40 -8.96 -4.39 -2.90
N ILE A 41 -9.74 -5.13 -2.11
CA ILE A 41 -9.41 -5.40 -0.70
C ILE A 41 -8.14 -6.23 -0.59
N GLY A 42 -8.02 -7.32 -1.37
CA GLY A 42 -6.84 -8.18 -1.35
C GLY A 42 -5.57 -7.45 -1.75
N HIS A 43 -5.64 -6.61 -2.79
CA HIS A 43 -4.50 -5.83 -3.23
C HIS A 43 -4.12 -4.74 -2.21
N THR A 44 -5.10 -4.05 -1.63
CA THR A 44 -4.86 -3.05 -0.57
C THR A 44 -4.23 -3.68 0.66
N ALA A 45 -4.70 -4.87 1.08
CA ALA A 45 -4.15 -5.60 2.23
C ALA A 45 -2.68 -5.99 2.01
N ALA A 46 -2.32 -6.48 0.82
CA ALA A 46 -0.94 -6.82 0.47
C ALA A 46 0.00 -5.61 0.56
N TRP A 47 -0.44 -4.43 0.11
CA TRP A 47 0.34 -3.20 0.23
C TRP A 47 0.50 -2.73 1.67
N ILE A 48 -0.53 -2.86 2.51
CA ILE A 48 -0.43 -2.55 3.94
C ILE A 48 0.56 -3.48 4.64
N GLU A 49 0.52 -4.78 4.33
CA GLU A 49 1.47 -5.75 4.87
C GLU A 49 2.91 -5.41 4.46
N PHE A 50 3.13 -5.06 3.19
CA PHE A 50 4.44 -4.62 2.71
C PHE A 50 4.92 -3.38 3.48
N ILE A 51 4.10 -2.33 3.57
CA ILE A 51 4.44 -1.11 4.33
C ILE A 51 4.76 -1.45 5.79
N ALA A 52 3.97 -2.31 6.42
CA ALA A 52 4.18 -2.74 7.79
C ALA A 52 5.51 -3.49 7.96
N ILE A 53 5.86 -4.39 7.03
CA ILE A 53 7.14 -5.09 7.02
C ILE A 53 8.29 -4.08 6.89
N PHE A 54 8.27 -3.20 5.90
CA PHE A 54 9.37 -2.26 5.66
C PHE A 54 9.51 -1.20 6.75
N TYR A 55 8.40 -0.79 7.37
CA TYR A 55 8.39 0.25 8.40
C TYR A 55 8.65 -0.31 9.81
N PHE A 56 8.09 -1.47 10.14
CA PHE A 56 8.16 -2.03 11.50
C PHE A 56 9.17 -3.18 11.65
N ARG A 57 9.53 -3.94 10.60
CA ARG A 57 10.64 -4.91 10.69
C ARG A 57 11.97 -4.20 10.55
N LYS A 58 12.53 -3.81 11.69
CA LYS A 58 13.82 -3.15 11.90
C LYS A 58 15.09 -3.89 11.45
N LYS A 59 15.02 -5.04 10.75
CA LYS A 59 16.22 -5.77 10.33
C LYS A 59 16.17 -6.06 8.83
N PRO A 60 17.13 -5.57 8.04
CA PRO A 60 17.48 -6.22 6.78
C PRO A 60 17.80 -7.70 7.08
N PRO A 61 17.51 -8.64 6.16
CA PRO A 61 18.08 -9.98 6.27
C PRO A 61 19.58 -9.83 6.49
N ALA A 62 20.08 -10.47 7.55
CA ALA A 62 21.49 -10.43 7.89
C ALA A 62 22.27 -11.11 6.75
N ASN A 63 22.94 -10.31 5.94
CA ASN A 63 24.02 -10.76 5.09
C ASN A 63 25.33 -10.33 5.77
#